data_AF-T1KQ03-F1
#
_entry.id   AF-T1KQ03-F1
#
_cell.length_a   1.000
_cell.length_b   1.000
_cell.length_c   1.000
_cell.angle_alpha   90.00
_cell.angle_beta   90.00
_cell.angle_gamma   90.00
#
_symmetry.space_group_name_H-M   'P 1'
#
loop_
_entity.id
_entity.type
_entity.pdbx_description
1 polymer ?
#
loop_
_entity_poly.entity_id
_entity_poly.type
_entity_poly.pdbx_seq_one_letter_code
_entity_poly.pdbx_strand_id
1 'polypeptide(L)'
;MKYCQLFATFATVFTLCITIEARSAVNLTEVMMKRVYRNMESAILDEDIDEIEHNPIDSTNSSRGDSSLGRYRKSKSKPDPELCISMEIEADKSFKKLFMIGEDLIIPRNETELQIYCKHGKSAMKVATRYGKCLKPFPRQVLNIIVHGGKKSLKEYCDATKGRAEILKHLECVTPETSKIFYNSLEHGFRRIDYISANVHDDDLLSTLCCTFHLIYNQTIDLVRHHCSKSPDSTVRLIRTIVDNIAKDVLDLGCGKWPSLDSCDSQIPQIMEKLRSINPPEKTELAKRFLIGPVVSIASRLVA
;
A
#
# COMPACT_ATOMS: atom_id res chain seq x y z
N MET A 1 -22.02 31.68 -46.96
CA MET A 1 -21.27 30.95 -48.01
C MET A 1 -19.83 31.35 -47.90
N LYS A 2 -19.03 30.46 -47.35
CA LYS A 2 -18.30 29.45 -48.14
C LYS A 2 -16.94 30.03 -48.51
N TYR A 3 -15.95 29.72 -47.67
CA TYR A 3 -15.20 28.45 -47.74
C TYR A 3 -14.35 28.45 -48.99
N CYS A 4 -13.03 28.48 -48.83
CA CYS A 4 -12.09 27.65 -49.61
C CYS A 4 -10.60 27.92 -49.33
N GLN A 5 -10.24 28.72 -48.31
CA GLN A 5 -8.82 28.91 -47.96
C GLN A 5 -8.43 28.57 -46.51
N LEU A 6 -9.37 28.05 -45.69
CA LEU A 6 -9.08 27.60 -44.33
C LEU A 6 -9.06 26.07 -44.15
N PHE A 7 -9.14 25.30 -45.25
CA PHE A 7 -9.18 23.84 -45.21
C PHE A 7 -7.83 23.14 -45.51
N ALA A 8 -6.79 23.90 -45.87
CA ALA A 8 -5.46 23.33 -46.13
C ALA A 8 -4.51 23.35 -44.91
N THR A 9 -4.87 24.06 -43.83
CA THR A 9 -4.05 24.18 -42.62
C THR A 9 -4.58 23.32 -41.46
N PHE A 10 -5.84 22.91 -41.51
CA PHE A 10 -6.44 22.06 -40.47
C PHE A 10 -6.13 20.57 -40.67
N ALA A 11 -5.86 20.12 -41.90
CA ALA A 11 -5.52 18.73 -42.17
C ALA A 11 -4.08 18.37 -41.77
N THR A 12 -3.15 19.33 -41.76
CA THR A 12 -1.75 19.09 -41.39
C THR A 12 -1.52 19.14 -39.87
N VAL A 13 -2.33 19.90 -39.13
CA VAL A 13 -2.28 19.95 -37.66
C VAL A 13 -3.00 18.75 -37.05
N PHE A 14 -4.06 18.23 -37.67
CA PHE A 14 -4.77 17.06 -37.15
C PHE A 14 -4.00 15.75 -37.39
N THR A 15 -3.24 15.62 -38.48
CA THR A 15 -2.37 14.44 -38.70
C THR A 15 -1.08 14.49 -37.85
N LEU A 16 -0.59 15.67 -37.46
CA LEU A 16 0.52 15.82 -36.50
C LEU A 16 0.08 15.69 -35.03
N CYS A 17 -1.17 16.01 -34.68
CA CYS A 17 -1.72 15.71 -33.35
C CYS A 17 -2.07 14.22 -33.19
N ILE A 18 -2.53 13.54 -34.24
CA ILE A 18 -2.82 12.10 -34.19
C ILE A 18 -1.56 11.22 -34.25
N THR A 19 -0.40 11.77 -34.65
CA THR A 19 0.89 11.04 -34.58
C THR A 19 1.76 11.37 -33.37
N ILE A 20 1.33 12.27 -32.47
CA ILE A 20 2.03 12.56 -31.21
C ILE A 20 1.29 12.00 -29.97
N GLU A 21 0.01 11.63 -30.08
CA GLU A 21 -0.75 11.01 -28.98
C GLU A 21 -0.73 9.47 -28.94
N ALA A 22 0.02 8.80 -29.81
CA ALA A 22 0.31 7.36 -29.68
C ALA A 22 1.70 7.06 -29.08
N ARG A 23 2.52 8.08 -28.80
CA ARG A 23 3.85 7.92 -28.16
C ARG A 23 3.96 8.43 -26.72
N SER A 24 2.96 9.16 -26.22
CA SER A 24 3.01 9.69 -24.84
C SER A 24 2.48 8.74 -23.76
N ALA A 25 1.70 7.71 -24.09
CA ALA A 25 1.34 6.68 -23.11
C ALA A 25 2.51 5.74 -22.77
N VAL A 26 3.40 5.49 -23.73
CA VAL A 26 4.62 4.67 -23.55
C VAL A 26 5.76 5.48 -22.94
N ASN A 27 5.91 6.76 -23.29
CA ASN A 27 6.96 7.60 -22.68
C ASN A 27 6.61 8.08 -21.27
N LEU A 28 5.34 8.27 -20.91
CA LEU A 28 4.99 8.70 -19.54
C LEU A 28 5.21 7.55 -18.54
N THR A 29 4.84 6.32 -18.92
CA THR A 29 5.17 5.12 -18.13
C THR A 29 6.67 4.89 -18.06
N GLU A 30 7.42 5.07 -19.16
CA GLU A 30 8.88 4.94 -19.15
C GLU A 30 9.58 6.04 -18.35
N VAL A 31 9.12 7.29 -18.42
CA VAL A 31 9.69 8.43 -17.69
C VAL A 31 9.30 8.37 -16.20
N MET A 32 8.07 7.98 -15.87
CA MET A 32 7.65 7.73 -14.50
C MET A 32 8.42 6.54 -13.92
N MET A 33 8.52 5.42 -14.65
CA MET A 33 9.36 4.30 -14.23
C MET A 33 10.84 4.71 -14.09
N LYS A 34 11.43 5.48 -15.00
CA LYS A 34 12.82 5.97 -14.88
C LYS A 34 13.02 6.94 -13.73
N ARG A 35 12.03 7.76 -13.39
CA ARG A 35 12.08 8.67 -12.23
C ARG A 35 11.95 7.88 -10.93
N VAL A 36 11.05 6.90 -10.93
CA VAL A 36 10.87 5.93 -9.86
C VAL A 36 12.15 5.13 -9.61
N TYR A 37 12.72 4.50 -10.65
CA TYR A 37 13.99 3.76 -10.57
C TYR A 37 15.15 4.62 -10.04
N ARG A 38 15.25 5.90 -10.44
CA ARG A 38 16.29 6.81 -9.94
C ARG A 38 16.10 7.20 -8.47
N ASN A 39 14.88 7.46 -8.03
CA ASN A 39 14.59 7.74 -6.62
C ASN A 39 14.77 6.48 -5.73
N MET A 40 14.68 5.29 -6.32
CA MET A 40 14.91 4.01 -5.62
C MET A 40 16.38 3.65 -5.45
N GLU A 41 17.23 3.95 -6.45
CA GLU A 41 18.66 3.66 -6.36
C GLU A 41 19.31 4.41 -5.18
N SER A 42 18.81 5.61 -4.87
CA SER A 42 19.20 6.35 -3.67
C SER A 42 18.65 5.78 -2.35
N ALA A 43 17.50 5.10 -2.34
CA ALA A 43 16.88 4.58 -1.12
C ALA A 43 17.34 3.16 -0.75
N ILE A 44 17.79 2.38 -1.74
CA ILE A 44 18.26 1.00 -1.54
C ILE A 44 19.73 0.96 -1.09
N LEU A 45 20.52 2.00 -1.38
CA LEU A 45 21.93 2.08 -0.98
C LEU A 45 22.14 2.43 0.51
N ASP A 46 21.08 2.76 1.26
CA ASP A 46 21.14 3.07 2.69
C ASP A 46 20.72 1.91 3.62
N GLU A 47 20.36 0.73 3.09
CA GLU A 47 19.92 -0.43 3.90
C GLU A 47 20.84 -1.67 3.74
N ASP A 48 22.16 -1.48 3.82
CA ASP A 48 23.08 -2.59 4.09
C ASP A 48 23.50 -2.60 5.58
N ILE A 49 23.09 -3.68 6.26
CA ILE A 49 23.68 -4.27 7.48
C ILE A 49 23.24 -3.64 8.82
N ASP A 50 22.21 -4.23 9.43
CA ASP A 50 22.12 -4.45 10.88
C ASP A 50 21.08 -5.55 11.19
N GLU A 51 21.38 -6.80 10.81
CA GLU A 51 20.84 -8.00 11.47
C GLU A 51 21.95 -9.08 11.44
N ILE A 52 22.98 -8.91 12.28
CA ILE A 52 23.78 -10.02 12.80
C ILE A 52 23.28 -10.28 14.23
N GLU A 53 22.28 -11.15 14.36
CA GLU A 53 22.03 -11.81 15.64
C GLU A 53 23.30 -12.60 16.01
N HIS A 54 23.99 -12.15 17.05
CA HIS A 54 25.11 -12.83 17.67
C HIS A 54 24.64 -14.17 18.24
N ASN A 55 24.96 -15.28 17.56
CA ASN A 55 25.17 -16.55 18.24
C ASN A 55 26.56 -16.51 18.89
N PRO A 56 26.71 -16.73 20.20
CA PRO A 56 28.03 -16.89 20.79
C PRO A 56 28.61 -18.23 20.32
N ILE A 57 29.56 -18.18 19.40
CA ILE A 57 30.42 -19.31 19.05
C ILE A 57 31.80 -19.01 19.63
N ASP A 58 32.26 -19.97 20.43
CA ASP A 58 33.56 -20.01 21.08
C ASP A 58 34.71 -19.65 20.14
N SER A 59 35.58 -18.79 20.65
CA SER A 59 36.82 -18.36 20.05
C SER A 59 37.81 -19.52 19.94
N THR A 60 38.36 -19.76 18.74
CA THR A 60 39.79 -20.11 18.60
C THR A 60 40.31 -19.89 17.16
N ASN A 61 41.31 -19.01 17.08
CA ASN A 61 42.49 -19.00 16.19
C ASN A 61 42.37 -18.79 14.66
N SER A 62 42.87 -17.61 14.25
CA SER A 62 44.07 -17.41 13.40
C SER A 62 44.16 -18.14 12.06
N SER A 63 44.17 -17.39 10.95
CA SER A 63 45.36 -17.10 10.12
C SER A 63 44.98 -16.33 8.85
N ARG A 64 45.76 -15.31 8.53
CA ARG A 64 45.68 -14.49 7.31
C ARG A 64 45.93 -15.32 6.06
N GLY A 65 45.06 -15.16 5.05
CA GLY A 65 45.24 -15.65 3.70
C GLY A 65 44.54 -14.72 2.70
N ASP A 66 45.34 -13.92 2.01
CA ASP A 66 44.95 -13.00 0.94
C ASP A 66 44.60 -13.83 -0.30
N SER A 67 43.37 -13.73 -0.80
CA SER A 67 42.94 -14.43 -2.02
C SER A 67 41.82 -13.67 -2.69
N SER A 68 42.17 -13.09 -3.84
CA SER A 68 41.33 -12.48 -4.85
C SER A 68 40.22 -13.44 -5.30
N LEU A 69 39.08 -13.39 -4.61
CA LEU A 69 37.88 -14.14 -4.94
C LEU A 69 37.07 -13.39 -6.01
N GLY A 70 37.06 -13.96 -7.21
CA GLY A 70 36.13 -13.59 -8.27
C GLY A 70 34.69 -13.72 -7.77
N ARG A 71 33.95 -12.59 -7.77
CA ARG A 71 32.54 -12.56 -7.41
C ARG A 71 31.73 -13.31 -8.46
N TYR A 72 31.57 -14.61 -8.26
CA TYR A 72 30.61 -15.42 -8.99
C TYR A 72 29.21 -14.88 -8.66
N ARG A 73 28.61 -14.07 -9.55
CA ARG A 73 27.22 -13.65 -9.43
C ARG A 73 26.36 -14.90 -9.50
N LYS A 74 25.96 -15.45 -8.35
CA LYS A 74 24.92 -16.48 -8.28
C LYS A 74 23.71 -15.95 -9.04
N SER A 75 23.42 -16.59 -10.17
CA SER A 75 22.17 -16.41 -10.90
C SER A 75 21.02 -16.60 -9.90
N LYS A 76 20.23 -15.56 -9.66
CA LYS A 76 19.05 -15.63 -8.79
C LYS A 76 18.03 -16.51 -9.51
N SER A 77 17.95 -17.79 -9.14
CA SER A 77 16.88 -18.67 -9.57
C SER A 77 15.52 -18.05 -9.20
N LYS A 78 14.52 -18.19 -10.08
CA LYS A 78 13.15 -17.81 -9.74
C LYS A 78 12.69 -18.63 -8.52
N PRO A 79 11.97 -18.02 -7.56
CA PRO A 79 11.40 -18.77 -6.45
C PRO A 79 10.47 -19.88 -6.94
N ASP A 80 10.38 -20.96 -6.17
CA ASP A 80 9.45 -22.06 -6.38
C ASP A 80 7.98 -21.56 -6.29
N PRO A 81 7.11 -21.87 -7.27
CA PRO A 81 5.69 -21.51 -7.22
C PRO A 81 4.95 -21.97 -5.95
N GLU A 82 5.20 -23.18 -5.44
CA GLU A 82 4.54 -23.69 -4.24
C GLU A 82 4.94 -22.87 -3.00
N LEU A 83 6.23 -22.54 -2.91
CA LEU A 83 6.75 -21.66 -1.88
C LEU A 83 6.07 -20.29 -1.94
N CYS A 84 5.87 -19.72 -3.13
CA CYS A 84 5.22 -18.43 -3.27
C CYS A 84 3.76 -18.41 -2.82
N ILE A 85 2.99 -19.46 -3.14
CA ILE A 85 1.60 -19.60 -2.66
C ILE A 85 1.59 -19.65 -1.12
N SER A 86 2.49 -20.42 -0.52
CA SER A 86 2.59 -20.52 0.95
C SER A 86 2.94 -19.18 1.60
N MET A 87 3.86 -18.41 1.01
CA MET A 87 4.25 -17.07 1.48
C MET A 87 3.11 -16.06 1.35
N GLU A 88 2.31 -16.17 0.30
CA GLU A 88 1.14 -15.30 0.09
C GLU A 88 0.10 -15.52 1.20
N ILE A 89 -0.21 -16.79 1.51
CA ILE A 89 -1.13 -17.18 2.58
C ILE A 89 -0.59 -16.72 3.96
N GLU A 90 0.70 -16.91 4.21
CA GLU A 90 1.35 -16.44 5.45
C GLU A 90 1.28 -14.91 5.57
N ALA A 91 1.51 -14.19 4.48
CA ALA A 91 1.42 -12.74 4.43
C ALA A 91 -0.02 -12.29 4.73
N ASP A 92 -1.02 -12.86 4.06
CA ASP A 92 -2.43 -12.52 4.27
C ASP A 92 -2.86 -12.71 5.73
N LYS A 93 -2.51 -13.87 6.31
CA LYS A 93 -2.76 -14.15 7.73
C LYS A 93 -2.08 -13.13 8.66
N SER A 94 -0.86 -12.73 8.32
CA SER A 94 -0.10 -11.77 9.13
C SER A 94 -0.67 -10.35 9.02
N PHE A 95 -1.10 -9.92 7.84
CA PHE A 95 -1.77 -8.63 7.64
C PHE A 95 -3.13 -8.59 8.34
N LYS A 96 -3.91 -9.68 8.31
CA LYS A 96 -5.16 -9.78 9.08
C LYS A 96 -4.92 -9.54 10.57
N LYS A 97 -3.89 -10.14 11.15
CA LYS A 97 -3.51 -9.88 12.56
C LYS A 97 -3.12 -8.42 12.79
N LEU A 98 -2.32 -7.83 11.90
CA LEU A 98 -1.92 -6.42 11.98
C LEU A 98 -3.13 -5.46 11.92
N PHE A 99 -4.10 -5.75 11.07
CA PHE A 99 -5.34 -4.98 10.92
C PHE A 99 -6.43 -5.36 11.92
N MET A 100 -6.11 -6.22 12.91
CA MET A 100 -7.07 -6.68 13.90
C MET A 100 -8.31 -7.31 13.23
N ILE A 101 -8.10 -8.23 12.28
CA ILE A 101 -9.14 -8.95 11.54
C ILE A 101 -9.12 -10.41 12.00
N GLY A 102 -10.22 -10.90 12.57
CA GLY A 102 -10.38 -12.30 13.01
C GLY A 102 -11.07 -12.43 14.38
N GLU A 103 -11.15 -13.65 14.88
CA GLU A 103 -11.79 -13.96 16.17
C GLU A 103 -10.89 -13.58 17.37
N ASP A 104 -9.57 -13.65 17.21
CA ASP A 104 -8.58 -13.33 18.25
C ASP A 104 -8.18 -11.84 18.25
N LEU A 105 -9.18 -10.96 18.25
CA LEU A 105 -8.98 -9.52 18.12
C LEU A 105 -8.49 -8.91 19.44
N ILE A 106 -7.21 -8.53 19.50
CA ILE A 106 -6.64 -7.80 20.63
C ILE A 106 -6.55 -6.33 20.24
N ILE A 107 -7.45 -5.49 20.79
CA ILE A 107 -7.26 -4.03 20.83
C ILE A 107 -6.43 -3.72 22.06
N PRO A 108 -5.20 -3.23 21.92
CA PRO A 108 -4.35 -2.94 23.07
C PRO A 108 -5.00 -1.98 24.06
N ARG A 109 -5.11 -2.42 25.33
CA ARG A 109 -5.57 -1.61 26.47
C ARG A 109 -4.45 -1.27 27.44
N ASN A 110 -3.32 -1.95 27.31
CA ASN A 110 -2.17 -1.79 28.18
C ASN A 110 -0.88 -2.05 27.39
N GLU A 111 0.24 -1.76 28.04
CA GLU A 111 1.56 -1.89 27.46
C GLU A 111 1.87 -3.33 27.01
N THR A 112 1.45 -4.34 27.79
CA THR A 112 1.70 -5.76 27.45
C THR A 112 0.98 -6.16 26.16
N GLU A 113 -0.30 -5.80 26.03
CA GLU A 113 -1.08 -6.07 24.81
C GLU A 113 -0.54 -5.28 23.60
N LEU A 114 -0.07 -4.05 23.82
CA LEU A 114 0.57 -3.26 22.77
C LEU A 114 1.86 -3.93 22.27
N GLN A 115 2.69 -4.48 23.17
CA GLN A 115 3.89 -5.22 22.76
C GLN A 115 3.55 -6.46 21.92
N ILE A 116 2.46 -7.17 22.25
CA ILE A 116 1.97 -8.30 21.44
C ILE A 116 1.56 -7.81 20.04
N TYR A 117 0.77 -6.74 19.95
CA TYR A 117 0.38 -6.10 18.69
C TYR A 117 1.60 -5.71 17.86
N CYS A 118 2.57 -5.03 18.48
CA CYS A 118 3.81 -4.60 17.85
C CYS A 118 4.66 -5.76 17.33
N LYS A 119 4.75 -6.88 18.07
CA LYS A 119 5.41 -8.10 17.62
C LYS A 119 4.73 -8.68 16.38
N HIS A 120 3.40 -8.73 16.36
CA HIS A 120 2.64 -9.19 15.20
C HIS A 120 2.84 -8.27 13.99
N GLY A 121 2.81 -6.95 14.18
CA GLY A 121 3.07 -6.00 13.10
C GLY A 121 4.46 -6.13 12.49
N LYS A 122 5.51 -6.22 13.33
CA LYS A 122 6.89 -6.44 12.87
C LYS A 122 7.02 -7.76 12.10
N SER A 123 6.40 -8.82 12.61
CA SER A 123 6.34 -10.12 11.94
C SER A 123 5.67 -10.01 10.56
N ALA A 124 4.53 -9.32 10.46
CA ALA A 124 3.83 -9.10 9.19
C ALA A 124 4.71 -8.38 8.17
N MET A 125 5.46 -7.35 8.57
CA MET A 125 6.39 -6.65 7.68
C MET A 125 7.53 -7.55 7.19
N LYS A 126 8.07 -8.43 8.05
CA LYS A 126 9.09 -9.42 7.66
C LYS A 126 8.52 -10.41 6.64
N VAL A 127 7.34 -10.96 6.88
CA VAL A 127 6.67 -11.90 5.96
C VAL A 127 6.36 -11.23 4.61
N ALA A 128 5.81 -10.02 4.62
CA ALA A 128 5.52 -9.24 3.42
C ALA A 128 6.78 -8.98 2.58
N THR A 129 7.91 -8.66 3.23
CA THR A 129 9.21 -8.48 2.56
C THR A 129 9.65 -9.78 1.86
N ARG A 130 9.45 -10.94 2.49
CA ARG A 130 9.76 -12.24 1.87
C ARG A 130 8.84 -12.53 0.70
N TYR A 131 7.54 -12.34 0.86
CA TYR A 131 6.54 -12.53 -0.19
C TYR A 131 6.81 -11.63 -1.40
N GLY A 132 7.30 -10.41 -1.20
CA GLY A 132 7.70 -9.52 -2.30
C GLY A 132 8.68 -10.15 -3.30
N LYS A 133 9.49 -11.14 -2.89
CA LYS A 133 10.40 -11.87 -3.80
C LYS A 133 9.67 -12.69 -4.86
N CYS A 134 8.41 -13.08 -4.60
CA CYS A 134 7.53 -13.81 -5.50
C CYS A 134 6.79 -12.91 -6.49
N LEU A 135 6.76 -11.61 -6.24
CA LEU A 135 6.05 -10.66 -7.07
C LEU A 135 6.87 -10.21 -8.29
N LYS A 136 6.17 -9.83 -9.36
CA LYS A 136 6.76 -9.12 -10.51
C LYS A 136 7.39 -7.79 -10.04
N PRO A 137 8.33 -7.19 -10.82
CA PRO A 137 9.08 -6.01 -10.38
C PRO A 137 8.23 -4.85 -9.85
N PHE A 138 7.16 -4.47 -10.55
CA PHE A 138 6.33 -3.33 -10.15
C PHE A 138 5.43 -3.63 -8.93
N PRO A 139 4.63 -4.72 -8.86
CA PRO A 139 3.92 -5.07 -7.63
C PRO A 139 4.84 -5.25 -6.42
N ARG A 140 6.03 -5.84 -6.62
CA ARG A 140 7.06 -5.93 -5.57
C ARG A 140 7.47 -4.56 -5.06
N GLN A 141 7.66 -3.61 -5.97
CA GLN A 141 8.02 -2.26 -5.60
C GLN A 141 6.91 -1.59 -4.78
N VAL A 142 5.66 -1.65 -5.25
CA VAL A 142 4.52 -1.07 -4.52
C VAL A 142 4.43 -1.68 -3.11
N LEU A 143 4.58 -3.01 -3.00
CA LEU A 143 4.62 -3.68 -1.71
C LEU A 143 5.79 -3.20 -0.84
N ASN A 144 6.99 -3.02 -1.40
CA ASN A 144 8.15 -2.53 -0.65
C ASN A 144 7.94 -1.12 -0.08
N ILE A 145 7.31 -0.22 -0.85
CA ILE A 145 6.96 1.14 -0.37
C ILE A 145 6.00 1.04 0.82
N ILE A 146 4.93 0.25 0.67
CA ILE A 146 3.94 0.02 1.75
C ILE A 146 4.60 -0.59 2.99
N VAL A 147 5.47 -1.59 2.82
CA VAL A 147 6.18 -2.25 3.92
C VAL A 147 7.13 -1.28 4.61
N HIS A 148 7.85 -0.45 3.86
CA HIS A 148 8.73 0.56 4.44
C HIS A 148 7.94 1.58 5.26
N GLY A 149 6.84 2.10 4.71
CA GLY A 149 5.92 2.99 5.42
C GLY A 149 5.29 2.38 6.67
N GLY A 150 4.92 1.09 6.59
CA GLY A 150 4.44 0.30 7.72
C GLY A 150 5.50 0.11 8.80
N LYS A 151 6.75 -0.22 8.44
CA LYS A 151 7.88 -0.30 9.38
C LYS A 151 8.14 1.03 10.06
N LYS A 152 8.11 2.14 9.31
CA LYS A 152 8.27 3.50 9.86
C LYS A 152 7.19 3.81 10.89
N SER A 153 5.93 3.53 10.56
CA SER A 153 4.81 3.70 11.48
C SER A 153 4.95 2.83 12.73
N LEU A 154 5.28 1.55 12.58
CA LEU A 154 5.51 0.65 13.72
C LEU A 154 6.66 1.14 14.60
N LYS A 155 7.78 1.60 14.03
CA LYS A 155 8.89 2.17 14.79
C LYS A 155 8.45 3.36 15.64
N GLU A 156 7.63 4.24 15.06
CA GLU A 156 7.11 5.42 15.76
C GLU A 156 6.26 5.06 16.99
N TYR A 157 5.33 4.11 16.86
CA TYR A 157 4.37 3.80 17.94
C TYR A 157 4.74 2.61 18.82
N CYS A 158 5.66 1.74 18.39
CA CYS A 158 6.06 0.55 19.14
C CYS A 158 7.42 0.69 19.84
N ASP A 159 8.36 1.43 19.27
CA ASP A 159 9.73 1.50 19.81
C ASP A 159 9.89 2.73 20.72
N ALA A 160 9.27 3.86 20.36
CA ALA A 160 9.32 5.07 21.18
C ALA A 160 8.34 5.00 22.36
N THR A 161 8.83 5.22 23.59
CA THR A 161 7.98 5.29 24.80
C THR A 161 6.85 6.32 24.67
N LYS A 162 7.14 7.49 24.07
CA LYS A 162 6.11 8.50 23.80
C LYS A 162 5.06 8.00 22.80
N GLY A 163 5.48 7.35 21.72
CA GLY A 163 4.57 6.79 20.71
C GLY A 163 3.67 5.70 21.28
N ARG A 164 4.20 4.84 22.16
CA ARG A 164 3.42 3.82 22.88
C ARG A 164 2.34 4.41 23.78
N ALA A 165 2.68 5.45 24.55
CA ALA A 165 1.71 6.15 25.39
C ALA A 165 0.64 6.86 24.55
N GLU A 166 1.04 7.46 23.43
CA GLU A 166 0.14 8.16 22.52
C GLU A 166 -0.85 7.21 21.84
N ILE A 167 -0.39 6.08 21.29
CA ILE A 167 -1.28 5.10 20.65
C ILE A 167 -2.28 4.50 21.65
N LEU A 168 -1.85 4.16 22.87
CA LEU A 168 -2.75 3.64 23.92
C LEU A 168 -3.84 4.65 24.27
N LYS A 169 -3.47 5.93 24.44
CA LYS A 169 -4.43 7.01 24.67
C LYS A 169 -5.46 7.12 23.55
N HIS A 170 -5.05 6.98 22.29
CA HIS A 170 -5.95 7.07 21.15
C HIS A 170 -6.84 5.83 20.97
N LEU A 171 -6.37 4.65 21.37
CA LEU A 171 -7.14 3.41 21.33
C LEU A 171 -8.25 3.33 22.39
N GLU A 172 -8.29 4.25 23.37
CA GLU A 172 -9.36 4.32 24.36
C GLU A 172 -10.75 4.52 23.74
N CYS A 173 -10.85 5.16 22.57
CA CYS A 173 -12.15 5.33 21.90
C CYS A 173 -12.63 4.07 21.16
N VAL A 174 -11.77 3.08 20.97
CA VAL A 174 -12.13 1.84 20.29
C VAL A 174 -12.72 0.88 21.32
N THR A 175 -14.03 0.92 21.55
CA THR A 175 -14.79 -0.10 22.30
C THR A 175 -15.14 -1.33 21.43
N PRO A 176 -15.64 -2.45 21.99
CA PRO A 176 -16.14 -3.56 21.16
C PRO A 176 -17.20 -3.14 20.13
N GLU A 177 -18.10 -2.22 20.48
CA GLU A 177 -19.15 -1.71 19.61
C GLU A 177 -18.56 -0.89 18.46
N THR A 178 -17.70 0.08 18.78
CA THR A 178 -17.05 0.92 17.76
C THR A 178 -16.07 0.10 16.90
N SER A 179 -15.39 -0.91 17.47
CA SER A 179 -14.54 -1.85 16.73
C SER A 179 -15.31 -2.56 15.63
N LYS A 180 -16.55 -2.99 15.90
CA LYS A 180 -17.40 -3.61 14.87
C LYS A 180 -17.70 -2.63 13.73
N ILE A 181 -17.91 -1.35 14.05
CA ILE A 181 -18.16 -0.31 13.05
C ILE A 181 -16.89 -0.04 12.21
N PHE A 182 -15.73 0.09 12.84
CA PHE A 182 -14.44 0.21 12.15
C PHE A 182 -14.18 -1.00 11.24
N TYR A 183 -14.47 -2.20 11.72
CA TYR A 183 -14.32 -3.44 10.96
C TYR A 183 -15.25 -3.49 9.74
N ASN A 184 -16.52 -3.08 9.90
CA ASN A 184 -17.45 -2.96 8.78
C ASN A 184 -16.98 -1.92 7.75
N SER A 185 -16.42 -0.80 8.20
CA SER A 185 -15.84 0.23 7.32
C SER A 185 -14.64 -0.32 6.55
N LEU A 186 -13.76 -1.08 7.22
CA LEU A 186 -12.62 -1.73 6.58
C LEU A 186 -13.06 -2.76 5.53
N GLU A 187 -14.04 -3.60 5.85
CA GLU A 187 -14.62 -4.54 4.90
C GLU A 187 -15.23 -3.82 3.69
N HIS A 188 -15.94 -2.73 3.93
CA HIS A 188 -16.50 -1.91 2.87
C HIS A 188 -15.42 -1.35 1.94
N GLY A 189 -14.31 -0.88 2.52
CA GLY A 189 -13.11 -0.48 1.76
C GLY A 189 -12.58 -1.63 0.89
N PHE A 190 -12.35 -2.81 1.47
CA PHE A 190 -11.83 -3.96 0.71
C PHE A 190 -12.78 -4.44 -0.39
N ARG A 191 -14.10 -4.33 -0.21
CA ARG A 191 -15.07 -4.63 -1.28
C ARG A 191 -14.93 -3.70 -2.48
N ARG A 192 -14.60 -2.43 -2.26
CA ARG A 192 -14.30 -1.50 -3.36
C ARG A 192 -13.02 -1.93 -4.09
N ILE A 193 -11.98 -2.34 -3.35
CA ILE A 193 -10.74 -2.85 -3.95
C ILE A 193 -11.00 -4.13 -4.75
N ASP A 194 -11.82 -5.07 -4.25
CA ASP A 194 -12.23 -6.27 -4.99
C ASP A 194 -12.96 -5.89 -6.28
N TYR A 195 -13.91 -4.95 -6.19
CA TYR A 195 -14.65 -4.47 -7.35
C TYR A 195 -13.71 -3.91 -8.42
N ILE A 196 -12.73 -3.08 -8.02
CA ILE A 196 -11.72 -2.51 -8.92
C ILE A 196 -10.90 -3.61 -9.57
N SER A 197 -10.38 -4.55 -8.77
CA SER A 197 -9.58 -5.67 -9.26
C SER A 197 -10.30 -6.50 -10.31
N ALA A 198 -11.63 -6.66 -10.20
CA ALA A 198 -12.40 -7.55 -11.05
C ALA A 198 -13.16 -6.85 -12.21
N ASN A 199 -13.54 -5.57 -12.08
CA ASN A 199 -14.54 -4.95 -12.97
C ASN A 199 -14.08 -3.67 -13.67
N VAL A 200 -13.08 -2.96 -13.13
CA VAL A 200 -12.64 -1.68 -13.70
C VAL A 200 -11.71 -1.97 -14.88
N HIS A 201 -11.80 -1.22 -15.98
CA HIS A 201 -10.92 -1.36 -17.14
C HIS A 201 -9.49 -0.88 -16.83
N ASP A 202 -8.48 -1.39 -17.53
CA ASP A 202 -7.07 -1.03 -17.25
C ASP A 202 -6.80 0.48 -17.39
N ASP A 203 -7.43 1.14 -18.37
CA ASP A 203 -7.30 2.59 -18.61
C ASP A 203 -7.84 3.45 -17.44
N ASP A 204 -8.85 2.95 -16.73
CA ASP A 204 -9.48 3.63 -15.58
C ASP A 204 -8.95 3.14 -14.24
N LEU A 205 -8.00 2.19 -14.24
CA LEU A 205 -7.60 1.48 -13.04
C LEU A 205 -6.92 2.40 -12.02
N LEU A 206 -5.98 3.24 -12.50
CA LEU A 206 -5.24 4.16 -11.64
C LEU A 206 -6.14 5.26 -11.07
N SER A 207 -6.97 5.88 -11.91
CA SER A 207 -7.90 6.94 -11.50
C SER A 207 -8.89 6.41 -10.45
N THR A 208 -9.46 5.24 -10.71
CA THR A 208 -10.41 4.61 -9.79
C THR A 208 -9.76 4.21 -8.47
N LEU A 209 -8.53 3.68 -8.49
CA LEU A 209 -7.79 3.33 -7.29
C LEU A 209 -7.50 4.55 -6.43
N CYS A 210 -6.98 5.63 -7.02
CA CYS A 210 -6.71 6.90 -6.33
C CYS A 210 -7.97 7.46 -5.67
N CYS A 211 -9.08 7.47 -6.41
CA CYS A 211 -10.34 8.00 -5.90
C CYS A 211 -10.99 7.12 -4.83
N THR A 212 -10.82 5.80 -4.94
CA THR A 212 -11.23 4.87 -3.89
C THR A 212 -10.44 5.08 -2.60
N PHE A 213 -9.14 5.36 -2.71
CA PHE A 213 -8.32 5.70 -1.55
C PHE A 213 -8.84 6.96 -0.85
N HIS A 214 -9.09 8.05 -1.58
CA HIS A 214 -9.65 9.27 -0.99
C HIS A 214 -11.01 9.04 -0.33
N LEU A 215 -11.86 8.22 -0.95
CA LEU A 215 -13.16 7.84 -0.40
C LEU A 215 -13.02 7.09 0.93
N ILE A 216 -12.17 6.05 0.98
CA ILE A 216 -11.91 5.25 2.19
C ILE A 216 -11.27 6.12 3.28
N TYR A 217 -10.32 6.97 2.90
CA TYR A 217 -9.63 7.86 3.82
C TYR A 217 -10.60 8.84 4.49
N ASN A 218 -11.41 9.56 3.70
CA ASN A 218 -12.39 10.51 4.24
C ASN A 218 -13.41 9.80 5.15
N GLN A 219 -13.93 8.64 4.73
CA GLN A 219 -14.84 7.84 5.55
C GLN A 219 -14.20 7.41 6.87
N THR A 220 -12.93 7.01 6.86
CA THR A 220 -12.20 6.64 8.08
C THR A 220 -12.05 7.82 9.01
N ILE A 221 -11.69 9.00 8.49
CA ILE A 221 -11.56 10.22 9.29
C ILE A 221 -12.90 10.62 9.91
N ASP A 222 -13.99 10.59 9.15
CA ASP A 222 -15.31 10.95 9.64
C ASP A 222 -15.80 9.95 10.70
N LEU A 223 -15.51 8.66 10.51
CA LEU A 223 -15.83 7.63 11.49
C LEU A 223 -15.09 7.85 12.82
N VAL A 224 -13.79 8.18 12.75
CA VAL A 224 -12.98 8.51 13.93
C VAL A 224 -13.54 9.75 14.63
N ARG A 225 -13.87 10.82 13.90
CA ARG A 225 -14.45 12.03 14.48
C ARG A 225 -15.76 11.74 15.22
N HIS A 226 -16.60 10.88 14.64
CA HIS A 226 -17.90 10.55 15.19
C HIS A 226 -17.80 9.70 16.47
N HIS A 227 -16.89 8.71 16.49
CA HIS A 227 -16.80 7.75 17.59
C HIS A 227 -15.74 8.06 18.65
N CYS A 228 -14.77 8.94 18.36
CA CYS A 228 -13.70 9.31 19.29
C CYS A 228 -13.90 10.71 19.90
N SER A 229 -15.05 10.92 20.54
CA SER A 229 -15.52 12.24 21.03
C SER A 229 -14.60 12.95 22.04
N LYS A 230 -13.82 12.20 22.83
CA LYS A 230 -12.91 12.78 23.84
C LYS A 230 -11.70 13.50 23.23
N SER A 231 -11.30 13.12 22.02
CA SER A 231 -10.06 13.61 21.39
C SER A 231 -10.09 13.44 19.87
N PRO A 232 -11.15 13.91 19.18
CA PRO A 232 -11.38 13.59 17.77
C PRO A 232 -10.24 14.13 16.90
N ASP A 233 -9.79 15.37 17.11
CA ASP A 233 -8.77 15.98 16.25
C ASP A 233 -7.38 15.36 16.43
N SER A 234 -7.00 15.00 17.65
CA SER A 234 -5.70 14.35 17.89
C SER A 234 -5.71 12.90 17.39
N THR A 235 -6.80 12.14 17.58
CA THR A 235 -6.92 10.80 16.99
C THR A 235 -6.94 10.87 15.46
N VAL A 236 -7.66 11.83 14.89
CA VAL A 236 -7.63 12.09 13.44
C VAL A 236 -6.21 12.37 12.98
N ARG A 237 -5.47 13.28 13.63
CA ARG A 237 -4.06 13.56 13.28
C ARG A 237 -3.21 12.31 13.31
N LEU A 238 -3.33 11.47 14.35
CA LEU A 238 -2.61 10.20 14.43
C LEU A 238 -2.92 9.29 13.23
N ILE A 239 -4.21 9.11 12.91
CA ILE A 239 -4.63 8.28 11.76
C ILE A 239 -4.10 8.86 10.44
N ARG A 240 -4.11 10.19 10.28
CA ARG A 240 -3.49 10.83 9.11
C ARG A 240 -2.01 10.50 9.01
N THR A 241 -1.26 10.65 10.10
CA THR A 241 0.18 10.34 10.12
C THR A 241 0.45 8.88 9.76
N ILE A 242 -0.33 7.94 10.29
CA ILE A 242 -0.20 6.51 9.96
C ILE A 242 -0.45 6.28 8.47
N VAL A 243 -1.55 6.81 7.95
CA VAL A 243 -1.91 6.65 6.54
C VAL A 243 -0.89 7.31 5.62
N ASP A 244 -0.44 8.51 5.95
CA ASP A 244 0.57 9.24 5.18
C ASP A 244 1.90 8.47 5.17
N ASN A 245 2.34 7.95 6.32
CA ASN A 245 3.54 7.12 6.37
C ASN A 245 3.45 5.88 5.48
N ILE A 246 2.27 5.25 5.35
CA ILE A 246 2.09 4.00 4.60
C ILE A 246 1.87 4.24 3.10
N ALA A 247 1.03 5.22 2.74
CA ALA A 247 0.46 5.34 1.41
C ALA A 247 0.92 6.59 0.65
N LYS A 248 1.44 7.63 1.32
CA LYS A 248 1.74 8.92 0.68
C LYS A 248 2.66 8.77 -0.53
N ASP A 249 3.73 8.01 -0.43
CA ASP A 249 4.68 7.83 -1.54
C ASP A 249 4.04 7.12 -2.75
N VAL A 250 3.12 6.19 -2.50
CA VAL A 250 2.37 5.50 -3.57
C VAL A 250 1.39 6.47 -4.24
N LEU A 251 0.72 7.30 -3.45
CA LEU A 251 -0.25 8.28 -3.94
C LEU A 251 0.42 9.44 -4.66
N ASP A 252 1.51 9.97 -4.13
CA ASP A 252 2.28 11.03 -4.76
C ASP A 252 2.87 10.56 -6.10
N LEU A 253 3.13 9.25 -6.25
CA LEU A 253 3.58 8.66 -7.49
C LEU A 253 2.49 8.59 -8.57
N GLY A 254 1.28 8.15 -8.21
CA GLY A 254 0.23 7.82 -9.19
C GLY A 254 -0.98 8.75 -9.21
N CYS A 255 -1.26 9.46 -8.12
CA CYS A 255 -2.53 10.13 -7.85
C CYS A 255 -2.48 11.66 -7.96
N GLY A 256 -1.40 12.24 -8.46
CA GLY A 256 -1.28 13.71 -8.58
C GLY A 256 -2.38 14.39 -9.41
N LYS A 257 -3.05 13.65 -10.32
CA LYS A 257 -4.21 14.15 -11.08
C LYS A 257 -5.54 14.11 -10.30
N TRP A 258 -5.59 13.37 -9.19
CA TRP A 258 -6.79 13.19 -8.35
C TRP A 258 -6.46 13.51 -6.89
N PRO A 259 -6.15 14.77 -6.55
CA PRO A 259 -5.68 15.14 -5.20
C PRO A 259 -6.77 15.12 -4.12
N SER A 260 -8.04 15.00 -4.51
CA SER A 260 -9.17 15.09 -3.59
C SER A 260 -10.40 14.34 -4.10
N LEU A 261 -11.38 14.14 -3.22
CA LEU A 261 -12.65 13.52 -3.56
C LEU A 261 -13.48 14.37 -4.54
N ASP A 262 -13.46 15.70 -4.41
CA ASP A 262 -14.13 16.61 -5.34
C ASP A 262 -13.55 16.51 -6.75
N SER A 263 -12.23 16.37 -6.85
CA SER A 263 -11.55 16.14 -8.11
C SER A 263 -11.95 14.79 -8.73
N CYS A 264 -12.12 13.77 -7.90
CA CYS A 264 -12.61 12.46 -8.33
C CYS A 264 -14.04 12.50 -8.86
N ASP A 265 -14.94 13.17 -8.14
CA ASP A 265 -16.34 13.33 -8.54
C ASP A 265 -16.49 14.10 -9.85
N SER A 266 -15.61 15.06 -10.09
CA SER A 266 -15.60 15.84 -11.33
C SER A 266 -15.03 15.05 -12.51
N GLN A 267 -14.01 14.22 -12.31
CA GLN A 267 -13.30 13.54 -13.39
C GLN A 267 -13.86 12.17 -13.76
N ILE A 268 -14.34 11.39 -12.79
CA ILE A 268 -14.88 10.03 -13.01
C ILE A 268 -16.22 9.81 -12.29
N PRO A 269 -17.24 10.67 -12.53
CA PRO A 269 -18.49 10.70 -11.75
C PRO A 269 -19.22 9.35 -11.72
N GLN A 270 -19.33 8.67 -12.88
CA GLN A 270 -20.04 7.39 -12.98
C GLN A 270 -19.39 6.29 -12.15
N ILE A 271 -18.04 6.24 -12.15
CA ILE A 271 -17.28 5.29 -11.35
C ILE A 271 -17.43 5.62 -9.87
N MET A 272 -17.37 6.91 -9.50
CA MET A 272 -17.55 7.34 -8.11
C MET A 272 -18.93 7.02 -7.57
N GLU A 273 -19.99 7.20 -8.36
CA GLU A 273 -21.34 6.75 -8.01
C GLU A 273 -21.36 5.25 -7.73
N LYS A 274 -20.75 4.45 -8.62
CA LYS A 274 -20.65 3.00 -8.45
C LYS A 274 -19.88 2.59 -7.20
N LEU A 275 -18.76 3.24 -6.90
CA LEU A 275 -17.96 2.97 -5.70
C LEU A 275 -18.72 3.28 -4.40
N ARG A 276 -19.58 4.31 -4.43
CA ARG A 276 -20.46 4.65 -3.30
C ARG A 276 -21.64 3.68 -3.17
N SER A 277 -22.14 3.14 -4.28
CA SER A 277 -23.27 2.20 -4.29
C SER A 277 -22.91 0.79 -3.85
N ILE A 278 -21.62 0.45 -3.73
CA ILE A 278 -21.18 -0.81 -3.14
C ILE A 278 -21.62 -0.77 -1.68
N ASN A 279 -22.52 -1.66 -1.26
CA ASN A 279 -23.00 -1.67 0.12
C ASN A 279 -22.12 -2.53 1.04
N PRO A 280 -22.00 -2.18 2.34
CA PRO A 280 -21.47 -3.12 3.32
C PRO A 280 -22.36 -4.38 3.34
N PRO A 281 -21.81 -5.57 3.60
CA PRO A 281 -22.66 -6.74 3.75
C PRO A 281 -23.52 -6.66 5.00
N GLU A 282 -24.60 -7.42 5.00
CA GLU A 282 -25.38 -7.70 6.20
C GLU A 282 -24.57 -8.48 7.25
N LYS A 283 -23.61 -9.31 6.81
CA LYS A 283 -22.72 -10.10 7.66
C LYS A 283 -21.27 -9.94 7.22
N THR A 284 -20.38 -9.61 8.16
CA THR A 284 -18.97 -9.45 7.84
C THR A 284 -18.28 -10.77 7.58
N GLU A 285 -17.56 -10.85 6.46
CA GLU A 285 -16.76 -12.01 6.07
C GLU A 285 -15.27 -11.68 5.86
N LEU A 286 -14.82 -10.52 6.36
CA LEU A 286 -13.46 -10.04 6.12
C LEU A 286 -12.38 -11.02 6.59
N ALA A 287 -12.59 -11.77 7.67
CA ALA A 287 -11.68 -12.81 8.14
C ALA A 287 -11.43 -13.93 7.11
N LYS A 288 -12.44 -14.25 6.29
CA LYS A 288 -12.36 -15.29 5.23
C LYS A 288 -11.75 -14.76 3.93
N ARG A 289 -11.75 -13.44 3.73
CA ARG A 289 -11.29 -12.80 2.50
C ARG A 289 -9.79 -12.75 2.40
N PHE A 290 -9.26 -12.78 1.19
CA PHE A 290 -7.84 -12.63 0.93
C PHE A 290 -7.52 -11.17 0.64
N LEU A 291 -6.83 -10.48 1.55
CA LEU A 291 -6.65 -9.02 1.53
C LEU A 291 -5.61 -8.57 0.50
N ILE A 292 -4.56 -9.36 0.32
CA ILE A 292 -3.40 -9.00 -0.52
C ILE A 292 -3.68 -9.24 -2.00
N GLY A 293 -4.43 -10.29 -2.32
CA GLY A 293 -4.68 -10.74 -3.69
C GLY A 293 -5.22 -9.63 -4.60
N PRO A 294 -6.30 -8.92 -4.23
CA PRO A 294 -6.83 -7.80 -5.02
C PRO A 294 -5.79 -6.69 -5.25
N VAL A 295 -4.99 -6.35 -4.23
CA VAL A 295 -3.94 -5.31 -4.34
C VAL A 295 -2.85 -5.73 -5.31
N VAL A 296 -2.38 -6.98 -5.21
CA VAL A 296 -1.36 -7.55 -6.12
C VAL A 296 -1.89 -7.67 -7.55
N SER A 297 -3.16 -8.04 -7.71
CA SER A 297 -3.86 -8.11 -8.98
C SER A 297 -3.91 -6.74 -9.66
N ILE A 298 -4.39 -5.71 -8.94
CA ILE A 298 -4.42 -4.32 -9.44
C ILE A 298 -3.02 -3.84 -9.82
N ALA A 299 -2.03 -4.04 -8.95
CA ALA A 299 -0.66 -3.62 -9.24
C ALA A 299 -0.07 -4.34 -10.47
N SER A 300 -0.45 -5.60 -10.70
CA SER A 300 0.01 -6.37 -11.87
C SER A 300 -0.61 -5.88 -13.17
N ARG A 301 -1.86 -5.39 -13.12
CA ARG A 301 -2.59 -4.85 -14.27
C ARG A 301 -2.13 -3.45 -14.67
N LEU A 302 -1.67 -2.62 -13.72
CA LEU A 302 -1.14 -1.28 -13.99
C LEU A 302 0.14 -1.25 -14.87
N VAL A 303 0.76 -2.40 -15.11
CA VAL A 303 1.98 -2.54 -15.93
C VAL A 303 1.85 -3.55 -17.06
N ALA A 304 0.65 -4.10 -17.28
CA ALA A 304 0.35 -5.00 -18.38
C ALA A 304 0.16 -4.18 -19.67
#